data_AF-A0A2H9SF07-F1
#
_entry.id   AF-A0A2H9SF07-F1
#
_cell.length_a   1.000
_cell.length_b   1.000
_cell.length_c   1.000
_cell.angle_alpha   90.00
_cell.angle_beta   90.00
_cell.angle_gamma   90.00
#
_symmetry.space_group_name_H-M   'P 1'
#
loop_
_entity.id
_entity.type
_entity.pdbx_description
1 polymer ?
#
loop_
_entity_poly.entity_id
_entity_poly.type
_entity_poly.pdbx_seq_one_letter_code
_entity_poly.pdbx_strand_id
1 'polypeptide(L)'
;MKIDTHTHLFLTKESKPDWKSINFYFDIARMKDLDVVCCTEHLDAIHYSHLLNDLFLNNILGGELLDEGVVRLPNGLIATSGAEVALSGGADVGLHTQLVF
;
A
#
# COMPACT_ATOMS: atom_id res chain seq x y z
N MET A 1 8.88 11.70 -12.27
CA MET A 1 8.36 10.71 -11.32
C MET A 1 6.85 10.87 -11.25
N LYS A 2 6.09 9.80 -11.49
CA LYS A 2 4.63 9.78 -11.33
C LYS A 2 4.29 8.99 -10.07
N ILE A 3 3.57 9.62 -9.16
CA ILE A 3 3.28 9.10 -7.83
C ILE A 3 1.77 9.06 -7.68
N ASP A 4 1.24 7.91 -7.28
CA ASP A 4 -0.12 7.80 -6.76
C ASP A 4 -0.08 7.81 -5.23
N THR A 5 -0.58 8.88 -4.64
CA THR A 5 -0.48 9.12 -3.19
C THR A 5 -1.66 8.55 -2.41
N HIS A 6 -2.70 8.02 -3.07
CA HIS A 6 -3.89 7.55 -2.39
C HIS A 6 -4.47 6.32 -3.08
N THR A 7 -4.21 5.14 -2.50
CA THR A 7 -4.68 3.87 -3.07
C THR A 7 -5.22 2.95 -1.98
N HIS A 8 -6.33 2.28 -2.32
CA HIS A 8 -6.89 1.20 -1.53
C HIS A 8 -6.62 -0.11 -2.23
N LEU A 9 -6.17 -1.10 -1.47
CA LEU A 9 -5.91 -2.45 -1.98
C LEU A 9 -7.03 -3.41 -1.60
N PHE A 10 -7.88 -3.02 -0.65
CA PHE A 10 -9.10 -3.72 -0.28
C PHE A 10 -10.30 -3.20 -1.06
N LEU A 11 -11.29 -4.09 -1.25
CA LEU A 11 -12.59 -3.71 -1.79
C LEU A 11 -13.50 -3.08 -0.73
N THR A 12 -13.38 -3.55 0.52
CA THR A 12 -14.10 -3.05 1.70
C THR A 12 -13.19 -3.14 2.93
N LYS A 13 -13.56 -2.47 4.03
CA LYS A 13 -12.79 -2.49 5.30
C LYS A 13 -12.66 -3.88 5.94
N GLU A 14 -13.55 -4.81 5.58
CA GLU A 14 -13.56 -6.20 6.04
C GLU A 14 -12.82 -7.17 5.11
N SER A 15 -12.41 -6.69 3.93
CA SER A 15 -11.73 -7.52 2.93
C SER A 15 -10.35 -7.96 3.43
N LYS A 16 -9.95 -9.16 3.05
CA LYS A 16 -8.59 -9.67 3.26
C LYS A 16 -7.70 -9.29 2.07
N PRO A 17 -6.38 -9.19 2.25
CA PRO A 17 -5.46 -9.07 1.13
C PRO A 17 -5.65 -10.23 0.13
N ASP A 18 -5.97 -9.88 -1.11
CA ASP A 18 -5.88 -10.80 -2.24
C ASP A 18 -4.60 -10.48 -3.02
N TRP A 19 -3.54 -11.21 -2.71
CA TRP A 19 -2.21 -10.97 -3.27
C TRP A 19 -2.14 -11.12 -4.79
N LYS A 20 -3.01 -11.93 -5.38
CA LYS A 20 -3.09 -12.04 -6.84
C LYS A 20 -3.63 -10.75 -7.45
N SER A 21 -4.70 -10.22 -6.87
CA SER A 21 -5.32 -8.96 -7.32
C SER A 21 -4.42 -7.76 -7.05
N ILE A 22 -3.77 -7.71 -5.88
CA ILE A 22 -2.80 -6.66 -5.51
C ILE A 22 -1.60 -6.66 -6.45
N ASN A 23 -1.01 -7.82 -6.73
CA ASN A 23 0.13 -7.90 -7.66
C ASN A 23 -0.28 -7.46 -9.07
N PHE A 24 -1.46 -7.88 -9.54
CA PHE A 24 -2.00 -7.43 -10.83
C PHE A 24 -2.19 -5.91 -10.86
N TYR A 25 -2.74 -5.31 -9.80
CA TYR A 25 -2.87 -3.87 -9.69
C TYR A 25 -1.51 -3.16 -9.82
N PHE A 26 -0.47 -3.64 -9.13
CA PHE A 26 0.88 -3.06 -9.23
C PHE A 26 1.49 -3.21 -10.63
N ASP A 27 1.26 -4.34 -11.30
CA ASP A 27 1.69 -4.52 -12.69
C ASP A 27 1.02 -3.49 -13.62
N ILE A 28 -0.28 -3.28 -13.45
CA ILE A 28 -1.02 -2.26 -14.21
C ILE A 28 -0.52 -0.85 -13.88
N ALA A 29 -0.30 -0.52 -12.61
CA ALA A 29 0.24 0.77 -12.18
C ALA A 29 1.57 1.06 -12.88
N ARG A 30 2.49 0.08 -12.88
CA ARG A 30 3.77 0.21 -13.58
C ARG A 30 3.61 0.33 -15.09
N MET A 31 2.73 -0.46 -15.70
CA MET A 31 2.39 -0.35 -17.14
C MET A 31 1.80 1.01 -17.53
N LYS A 32 1.27 1.77 -16.57
CA LYS A 32 0.78 3.15 -16.74
C LYS A 32 1.84 4.21 -16.39
N ASP A 33 3.11 3.80 -16.31
CA ASP A 33 4.27 4.62 -15.95
C ASP A 33 4.21 5.21 -14.54
N LEU A 34 3.44 4.64 -13.60
CA LEU A 34 3.58 5.02 -12.19
C LEU A 34 4.92 4.52 -11.65
N ASP A 35 5.66 5.40 -11.00
CA ASP A 35 6.94 5.10 -10.38
C ASP A 35 6.76 4.72 -8.90
N VAL A 36 5.76 5.30 -8.24
CA VAL A 36 5.46 5.08 -6.82
C VAL A 36 3.95 4.94 -6.59
N VAL A 37 3.56 4.01 -5.72
CA VAL A 37 2.21 3.89 -5.16
C VAL A 37 2.28 3.93 -3.64
N CYS A 38 1.51 4.81 -3.01
CA CYS A 38 1.32 4.83 -1.57
C CYS A 38 0.09 3.98 -1.19
N CYS A 39 0.31 2.93 -0.39
CA CYS A 39 -0.74 2.05 0.12
C CYS A 39 -1.44 2.71 1.30
N THR A 40 -2.45 3.54 1.03
CA THR A 40 -3.20 4.32 2.02
C THR A 40 -4.51 3.63 2.36
N GLU A 41 -4.43 2.38 2.79
CA GLU A 41 -5.63 1.67 3.23
C GLU A 41 -6.21 2.33 4.48
N HIS A 42 -7.52 2.21 4.68
CA HIS A 42 -8.18 2.72 5.88
C HIS A 42 -7.51 2.16 7.14
N LEU A 43 -7.09 3.04 8.06
CA LEU A 43 -6.44 2.65 9.32
C LEU A 43 -7.33 1.74 10.18
N ASP A 44 -8.65 1.88 10.06
CA ASP A 44 -9.65 1.08 10.77
C ASP A 44 -10.08 -0.19 10.02
N ALA A 45 -9.45 -0.53 8.88
CA ALA A 45 -9.72 -1.79 8.20
C ALA A 45 -9.21 -3.00 9.02
N ILE A 46 -10.00 -4.07 9.07
CA ILE A 46 -9.76 -5.26 9.91
C ILE A 46 -8.39 -5.88 9.64
N HIS A 47 -7.95 -5.84 8.38
CA HIS A 47 -6.71 -6.46 7.92
C HIS A 47 -5.61 -5.46 7.57
N TYR A 48 -5.72 -4.20 8.01
CA TYR A 48 -4.76 -3.14 7.74
C TYR A 48 -3.31 -3.54 8.11
N SER A 49 -3.07 -3.90 9.38
CA SER A 49 -1.73 -4.27 9.83
C SER A 49 -1.20 -5.54 9.14
N HIS A 50 -2.09 -6.48 8.81
CA HIS A 50 -1.72 -7.69 8.07
C HIS A 50 -1.23 -7.36 6.66
N LEU A 51 -1.93 -6.47 5.94
CA LEU A 51 -1.52 -5.99 4.62
C LEU A 51 -0.12 -5.35 4.66
N LEU A 52 0.09 -4.42 5.59
CA LEU A 52 1.38 -3.71 5.67
C LEU A 52 2.53 -4.64 6.06
N ASN A 53 2.31 -5.50 7.05
CA ASN A 53 3.34 -6.44 7.49
C ASN A 53 3.72 -7.40 6.37
N ASP A 54 2.74 -7.94 5.66
CA ASP A 54 3.03 -8.87 4.58
C ASP A 54 3.78 -8.20 3.43
N LEU A 55 3.33 -7.01 3.01
CA LEU A 55 3.93 -6.31 1.89
C LEU A 55 5.33 -5.78 2.20
N PHE A 56 5.52 -5.15 3.36
CA PHE A 56 6.72 -4.36 3.66
C PHE A 56 7.71 -5.05 4.63
N LEU A 57 7.26 -5.99 5.47
CA LEU A 57 8.17 -6.75 6.35
C LEU A 57 8.45 -8.15 5.83
N ASN A 58 7.39 -8.91 5.57
CA ASN A 58 7.51 -10.28 5.10
C ASN A 58 7.88 -10.32 3.61
N ASN A 59 7.78 -9.16 2.92
CA ASN A 59 8.16 -8.98 1.53
C ASN A 59 7.60 -10.08 0.62
N ILE A 60 6.33 -10.41 0.80
CA ILE A 60 5.73 -11.60 0.17
C ILE A 60 5.70 -11.56 -1.36
N LEU A 61 5.83 -10.35 -1.95
CA LEU A 61 5.92 -10.14 -3.39
C LEU A 61 7.36 -10.20 -3.92
N GLY A 62 8.35 -10.42 -3.05
CA GLY A 62 9.75 -10.67 -3.43
C GLY A 62 10.48 -9.46 -4.02
N GLY A 63 10.18 -8.25 -3.53
CA GLY A 63 10.86 -7.02 -3.94
C GLY A 63 12.21 -6.78 -3.25
N GLU A 64 12.81 -5.64 -3.56
CA GLU A 64 13.97 -5.07 -2.87
C GLU A 64 13.50 -4.10 -1.78
N LEU A 65 13.81 -4.39 -0.51
CA LEU A 65 13.53 -3.47 0.60
C LEU A 65 14.51 -2.29 0.53
N LEU A 66 13.98 -1.08 0.33
CA LEU A 66 14.79 0.14 0.19
C LEU A 66 14.93 0.89 1.52
N ASP A 67 13.86 0.90 2.31
CA ASP A 67 13.77 1.51 3.64
C ASP A 67 12.59 0.89 4.40
N GLU A 68 12.40 1.25 5.66
CA GLU A 68 11.21 0.89 6.43
C GLU A 68 9.95 1.38 5.72
N GLY A 69 9.04 0.45 5.40
CA GLY A 69 7.80 0.79 4.70
C GLY A 69 7.98 1.10 3.21
N VAL A 70 9.16 0.89 2.63
CA VAL A 70 9.43 1.16 1.21
C VAL A 70 10.02 -0.05 0.53
N VAL A 71 9.31 -0.60 -0.46
CA VAL A 71 9.74 -1.75 -1.25
C VAL A 71 9.70 -1.44 -2.74
N ARG A 72 10.77 -1.76 -3.45
CA ARG A 72 10.77 -1.80 -4.92
C ARG A 72 10.36 -3.19 -5.37
N LEU A 73 9.20 -3.29 -6.00
CA LEU A 73 8.64 -4.55 -6.50
C LEU A 73 9.44 -5.08 -7.70
N PRO A 74 9.33 -6.38 -8.04
CA PRO A 74 10.05 -6.98 -9.17
C PRO A 74 9.82 -6.30 -10.52
N ASN A 75 8.65 -5.68 -10.71
CA ASN A 75 8.32 -4.92 -11.91
C ASN A 75 8.92 -3.49 -11.94
N GLY A 76 9.63 -3.09 -10.88
CA GLY A 76 10.28 -1.78 -10.73
C GLY A 76 9.42 -0.69 -10.10
N LEU A 77 8.12 -0.95 -9.81
CA LEU A 77 7.27 -0.02 -9.06
C LEU A 77 7.75 0.06 -7.61
N ILE A 78 7.75 1.27 -7.03
CA ILE A 78 7.99 1.44 -5.60
C ILE A 78 6.64 1.49 -4.88
N ALA A 79 6.41 0.58 -3.93
CA ALA A 79 5.30 0.67 -2.99
C ALA A 79 5.80 1.32 -1.70
N THR A 80 4.99 2.21 -1.13
CA THR A 80 5.28 2.87 0.16
C THR A 80 4.12 2.69 1.13
N SER A 81 4.41 2.52 2.42
CA SER A 81 3.40 2.39 3.46
C SER A 81 2.65 3.70 3.72
N GLY A 82 1.34 3.58 3.89
CA GLY A 82 0.45 4.69 4.17
C GLY A 82 -0.71 4.27 5.05
N ALA A 83 -1.52 5.24 5.44
CA ALA A 83 -2.79 5.06 6.11
C ALA A 83 -3.76 6.13 5.65
N GLU A 84 -5.01 5.77 5.42
CA GLU A 84 -6.08 6.76 5.40
C GLU A 84 -6.68 6.87 6.81
N VAL A 85 -6.67 8.08 7.37
CA VAL A 85 -7.09 8.36 8.75
C VAL A 85 -8.34 9.23 8.73
N ALA A 86 -9.36 8.78 9.47
CA ALA A 86 -10.59 9.55 9.67
C ALA A 86 -10.34 10.75 10.59
N LEU A 87 -10.74 11.93 10.13
CA LEU A 87 -10.68 13.18 10.88
C LEU A 87 -11.97 13.38 11.68
N SER A 88 -11.87 14.07 12.82
CA SER A 88 -13.02 14.34 13.69
C SER A 88 -14.16 15.14 13.02
N GLY A 89 -13.88 15.78 11.87
CA GLY A 89 -14.86 16.49 11.05
C GLY A 89 -15.59 15.62 10.02
N GLY A 90 -15.32 14.31 9.96
CA GLY A 90 -15.95 13.37 9.02
C GLY A 90 -15.32 13.31 7.63
N ALA A 91 -14.15 13.94 7.45
CA ALA A 91 -13.32 13.79 6.26
C ALA A 91 -12.22 12.74 6.51
N ASP A 92 -11.62 12.22 5.45
CA ASP A 92 -10.50 11.28 5.51
C ASP A 92 -9.24 11.90 4.90
N VAL A 93 -8.07 11.53 5.42
CA VAL A 93 -6.78 11.99 4.89
C VAL A 93 -5.82 10.82 4.69
N GLY A 94 -5.33 10.65 3.46
CA GLY A 94 -4.23 9.74 3.14
C GLY A 94 -2.89 10.32 3.59
N LEU A 95 -2.16 9.56 4.39
CA LEU A 95 -0.84 9.92 4.91
C LEU A 95 0.16 8.81 4.61
N HIS A 96 1.35 9.18 4.16
CA HIS A 96 2.50 8.27 4.23
C HIS A 96 2.88 8.09 5.69
N THR A 97 3.14 6.85 6.11
CA THR A 97 3.48 6.54 7.50
C THR A 97 4.60 5.52 7.57
N GLN A 98 5.37 5.56 8.65
CA GLN A 98 6.22 4.45 9.05
C GLN A 98 5.36 3.26 9.49
N LEU A 99 5.97 2.08 9.56
CA LEU A 99 5.31 0.89 10.08
C LEU A 99 5.24 1.04 11.61
N VAL A 100 4.10 1.48 12.13
CA VAL A 100 3.92 1.61 13.59
C VAL A 100 3.32 0.31 14.14
N PHE A 101 4.09 -0.36 14.99
CA PHE A 101 3.71 -1.61 15.68
C PHE A 101 3.12 -1.36 17.06
#